data_AF-A0A3E0NFW5-F1
#
_entry.id   AF-A0A3E0NFW5-F1
#
_cell.length_a   1.000
_cell.length_b   1.000
_cell.length_c   1.000
_cell.angle_alpha   90.00
_cell.angle_beta   90.00
_cell.angle_gamma   90.00
#
_symmetry.space_group_name_H-M   'P 1'
#
loop_
_entity.id
_entity.type
_entity.pdbx_description
1 polymer ?
#
loop_
_entity_poly.entity_id
_entity_poly.type
_entity_poly.pdbx_seq_one_letter_code
_entity_poly.pdbx_strand_id
1 'polypeptide(L)'
;MAGVASWAENSRFEYVCYGDEFFDVLPAWYRQKLVGRGPILADLARLIHVRSALKEGYEAVIWCDSDTLIIDPSWQPKTPSHSIFGHELWLQRGKSGHLEIRKQPHNAYLMFTATSPVLDFLIHTVESIIHRADPEHIAPQMVGPKLLKALNTFAEFDLEHAAGATSPMLLDALLTGDSEITSYFKE
;
A
#
# COMPACT_ATOMS: atom_id res chain seq x y z
N MET A 1 7.21 -2.81 19.50
CA MET A 1 7.44 -3.01 18.06
C MET A 1 7.48 -4.51 17.78
N ALA A 2 6.71 -4.97 16.80
CA ALA A 2 6.65 -6.36 16.38
C ALA A 2 6.67 -6.43 14.83
N GLY A 3 7.00 -7.60 14.29
CA GLY A 3 6.80 -7.89 12.87
C GLY A 3 5.35 -8.26 12.58
N VAL A 4 4.96 -8.19 11.29
CA VAL A 4 3.60 -8.52 10.83
C VAL A 4 3.16 -9.93 11.26
N ALA A 5 4.07 -10.92 11.21
CA ALA A 5 3.79 -12.30 11.60
C ALA A 5 3.31 -12.43 13.06
N SER A 6 4.00 -11.76 13.99
CA SER A 6 3.64 -11.79 15.42
C SER A 6 2.33 -11.03 15.69
N TRP A 7 2.09 -9.93 14.96
CA TRP A 7 0.82 -9.21 15.06
C TRP A 7 -0.35 -10.03 14.52
N ALA A 8 -0.17 -10.74 13.41
CA ALA A 8 -1.18 -11.64 12.86
C ALA A 8 -1.51 -12.77 13.84
N GLU A 9 -0.50 -13.39 14.46
CA GLU A 9 -0.70 -14.42 15.49
C GLU A 9 -1.51 -13.89 16.69
N ASN A 10 -1.13 -12.73 17.23
CA ASN A 10 -1.84 -12.10 18.34
C ASN A 10 -3.29 -11.73 17.99
N SER A 11 -3.52 -11.35 16.75
CA SER A 11 -4.85 -10.98 16.21
C SER A 11 -5.67 -12.18 15.73
N ARG A 12 -5.08 -13.39 15.77
CA ARG A 12 -5.67 -14.65 15.27
C ARG A 12 -6.01 -14.60 13.77
N PHE A 13 -5.16 -13.93 13.01
CA PHE A 13 -5.24 -13.92 11.54
C PHE A 13 -4.41 -15.06 10.97
N GLU A 14 -4.84 -15.58 9.83
CA GLU A 14 -3.98 -16.41 9.00
C GLU A 14 -2.91 -15.54 8.35
N TYR A 15 -1.67 -16.03 8.32
CA TYR A 15 -0.52 -15.27 7.86
C TYR A 15 0.23 -16.03 6.76
N VAL A 16 0.45 -15.34 5.64
CA VAL A 16 1.28 -15.80 4.54
C VAL A 16 2.36 -14.77 4.29
N CYS A 17 3.61 -15.22 4.23
CA CYS A 17 4.76 -14.43 3.81
C CYS A 17 5.25 -14.99 2.47
N TYR A 18 5.35 -14.14 1.46
CA TYR A 18 5.84 -14.54 0.15
C TYR A 18 7.33 -14.24 -0.01
N GLY A 19 8.07 -15.20 -0.56
CA GLY A 19 9.39 -15.00 -1.14
C GLY A 19 9.30 -14.57 -2.61
N ASP A 20 10.24 -15.06 -3.43
CA ASP A 20 10.31 -14.71 -4.86
C ASP A 20 9.08 -15.20 -5.65
N GLU A 21 8.41 -16.26 -5.17
CA GLU A 21 7.18 -16.81 -5.73
C GLU A 21 6.01 -15.81 -5.72
N PHE A 22 6.13 -14.71 -4.96
CA PHE A 22 5.20 -13.59 -4.97
C PHE A 22 4.83 -13.15 -6.40
N PHE A 23 5.80 -13.15 -7.31
CA PHE A 23 5.62 -12.65 -8.67
C PHE A 23 5.09 -13.70 -9.66
N ASP A 24 4.92 -14.96 -9.26
CA ASP A 24 4.55 -16.04 -10.18
C ASP A 24 3.08 -16.02 -10.60
N VAL A 25 2.25 -15.28 -9.88
CA VAL A 25 0.85 -15.02 -10.25
C VAL A 25 0.70 -14.04 -11.40
N LEU A 26 1.78 -13.37 -11.81
CA LEU A 26 1.73 -12.33 -12.83
C LEU A 26 1.65 -12.93 -14.25
N PRO A 27 0.84 -12.34 -15.15
CA PRO A 27 0.82 -12.74 -16.55
C PRO A 27 2.21 -12.63 -17.20
N ALA A 28 2.56 -13.59 -18.06
CA ALA A 28 3.87 -13.62 -18.71
C ALA A 28 4.20 -12.34 -19.48
N TRP A 29 3.21 -11.78 -20.20
CA TRP A 29 3.36 -10.51 -20.94
C TRP A 29 3.70 -9.34 -20.00
N TYR A 30 3.12 -9.32 -18.79
CA TYR A 30 3.31 -8.26 -17.80
C TYR A 30 4.72 -8.32 -17.23
N ARG A 31 5.17 -9.53 -16.84
CA ARG A 31 6.55 -9.76 -16.37
C ARG A 31 7.59 -9.38 -17.42
N GLN A 32 7.38 -9.78 -18.68
CA GLN A 32 8.29 -9.47 -19.78
C GLN A 32 8.41 -7.96 -20.05
N LYS A 33 7.29 -7.24 -20.00
CA LYS A 33 7.28 -5.79 -20.24
C LYS A 33 7.95 -4.98 -19.11
N LEU A 34 8.06 -5.56 -17.92
CA LEU A 34 8.47 -4.87 -16.70
C LEU A 34 9.72 -5.50 -16.05
N VAL A 35 10.56 -6.15 -16.85
CA VAL A 35 11.85 -6.69 -16.38
C VAL A 35 12.64 -5.60 -15.65
N GLY A 36 13.12 -5.90 -14.45
CA GLY A 36 13.85 -4.95 -13.60
C GLY A 36 12.99 -3.90 -12.88
N ARG A 37 11.66 -3.93 -13.03
CA ARG A 37 10.73 -2.96 -12.43
C ARG A 37 9.92 -3.59 -11.29
N GLY A 38 10.63 -4.14 -10.31
CA GLY A 38 10.08 -4.82 -9.13
C GLY A 38 8.89 -4.11 -8.47
N PRO A 39 8.95 -2.79 -8.19
CA PRO A 39 7.83 -2.06 -7.59
C PRO A 39 6.52 -2.16 -8.40
N ILE A 40 6.62 -2.05 -9.72
CA ILE A 40 5.45 -2.14 -10.62
C ILE A 40 4.93 -3.57 -10.67
N LEU A 41 5.82 -4.56 -10.68
CA LEU A 41 5.44 -5.98 -10.57
C LEU A 41 4.66 -6.24 -9.27
N ALA A 42 5.11 -5.65 -8.16
CA ALA A 42 4.49 -5.81 -6.85
C ALA A 42 3.10 -5.15 -6.78
N ASP A 43 2.90 -4.02 -7.47
CA ASP A 43 1.61 -3.32 -7.53
C ASP A 43 0.48 -4.22 -8.07
N LEU A 44 0.74 -5.01 -9.11
CA LEU A 44 -0.27 -5.96 -9.62
C LEU A 44 -0.30 -7.26 -8.80
N ALA A 45 0.86 -7.82 -8.45
CA ALA A 45 0.95 -9.11 -7.79
C ALA A 45 0.17 -9.13 -6.46
N ARG A 46 0.30 -8.07 -5.64
CA ARG A 46 -0.44 -7.95 -4.37
C ARG A 46 -1.95 -8.03 -4.57
N LEU A 47 -2.48 -7.38 -5.61
CA LEU A 47 -3.91 -7.39 -5.90
C LEU A 47 -4.39 -8.78 -6.36
N ILE A 48 -3.58 -9.49 -7.15
CA ILE A 48 -3.92 -10.85 -7.61
C ILE A 48 -3.93 -11.83 -6.43
N HIS A 49 -2.95 -11.75 -5.52
CA HIS A 49 -2.91 -12.57 -4.31
C HIS A 49 -4.10 -12.30 -3.39
N VAL A 50 -4.41 -11.02 -3.14
CA VAL A 50 -5.60 -10.61 -2.38
C VAL A 50 -6.87 -11.20 -3.00
N ARG A 51 -7.01 -11.12 -4.33
CA ARG A 51 -8.16 -11.70 -5.04
C ARG A 51 -8.21 -13.21 -4.93
N SER A 52 -7.07 -13.92 -4.95
CA SER A 52 -7.03 -15.38 -4.80
C SER A 52 -7.55 -15.80 -3.44
N ALA A 53 -7.02 -15.20 -2.36
CA ALA A 53 -7.48 -15.48 -1.01
C ALA A 53 -8.99 -15.19 -0.86
N LEU A 54 -9.49 -14.04 -1.33
CA LEU A 54 -10.93 -13.78 -1.27
C LEU A 54 -11.78 -14.85 -2.01
N LYS A 55 -11.26 -15.44 -3.10
CA LYS A 55 -11.93 -16.55 -3.81
C LYS A 55 -11.84 -17.89 -3.08
N GLU A 56 -10.84 -18.07 -2.23
CA GLU A 56 -10.69 -19.25 -1.36
C GLU A 56 -11.65 -19.22 -0.17
N GLY A 57 -12.29 -18.07 0.09
CA GLY A 57 -13.38 -17.93 1.06
C GLY A 57 -13.05 -17.09 2.28
N TYR A 58 -11.91 -16.39 2.30
CA TYR A 58 -11.61 -15.43 3.38
C TYR A 58 -12.60 -14.26 3.33
N GLU A 59 -13.09 -13.84 4.49
CA GLU A 59 -14.01 -12.70 4.63
C GLU A 59 -13.34 -11.38 4.19
N ALA A 60 -12.09 -11.21 4.62
CA ALA A 60 -11.26 -10.07 4.29
C ALA A 60 -9.79 -10.49 4.19
N VAL A 61 -9.03 -9.75 3.41
CA VAL A 61 -7.58 -9.97 3.23
C VAL A 61 -6.87 -8.65 3.43
N ILE A 62 -5.85 -8.67 4.30
CA ILE A 62 -4.96 -7.54 4.57
C ILE A 62 -3.63 -7.82 3.85
N TRP A 63 -3.15 -6.84 3.11
CA TRP A 63 -1.81 -6.81 2.57
C TRP A 63 -0.96 -5.83 3.35
N CYS A 64 0.27 -6.24 3.66
CA CYS A 64 1.32 -5.40 4.21
C CYS A 64 2.58 -5.58 3.36
N ASP A 65 3.24 -4.47 2.99
CA ASP A 65 4.56 -4.54 2.37
C ASP A 65 5.59 -5.12 3.36
N SER A 66 6.65 -5.75 2.85
CA SER A 66 7.62 -6.52 3.65
C SER A 66 8.40 -5.70 4.68
N ASP A 67 8.44 -4.38 4.51
CA ASP A 67 9.08 -3.41 5.40
C ASP A 67 8.10 -2.78 6.41
N THR A 68 6.90 -3.37 6.57
CA THR A 68 5.91 -2.92 7.55
C THR A 68 6.36 -3.24 8.99
N LEU A 69 6.32 -2.22 9.85
CA LEU A 69 6.61 -2.33 11.28
C LEU A 69 5.35 -2.10 12.11
N ILE A 70 5.05 -3.03 13.02
CA ILE A 70 3.89 -2.90 13.92
C ILE A 70 4.33 -2.16 15.19
N ILE A 71 3.87 -0.92 15.34
CA ILE A 71 4.20 -0.06 16.49
C ILE A 71 3.36 -0.44 17.72
N ASP A 72 2.04 -0.51 17.55
CA ASP A 72 1.08 -0.97 18.55
C ASP A 72 0.63 -2.41 18.24
N PRO A 73 1.15 -3.43 18.94
CA PRO A 73 0.78 -4.83 18.70
C PRO A 73 -0.66 -5.17 19.09
N SER A 74 -1.34 -4.30 19.84
CA SER A 74 -2.72 -4.50 20.27
C SER A 74 -3.74 -3.94 19.27
N TRP A 75 -3.31 -3.13 18.31
CA TRP A 75 -4.18 -2.56 17.29
C TRP A 75 -4.85 -3.66 16.46
N GLN A 76 -6.16 -3.52 16.28
CA GLN A 76 -6.99 -4.42 15.50
C GLN A 76 -7.65 -3.64 14.35
N PRO A 77 -7.42 -4.04 13.08
CA PRO A 77 -8.06 -3.41 11.94
C PRO A 77 -9.54 -3.77 11.92
N LYS A 78 -10.39 -2.84 11.50
CA LYS A 78 -11.81 -3.10 11.32
C LYS A 78 -12.06 -3.55 9.89
N THR A 79 -12.81 -4.63 9.70
CA THR A 79 -13.23 -5.07 8.38
C THR A 79 -14.05 -3.97 7.69
N PRO A 80 -13.60 -3.46 6.53
CA PRO A 80 -14.34 -2.43 5.79
C PRO A 80 -15.57 -3.05 5.11
N SER A 81 -16.48 -2.19 4.65
CA SER A 81 -17.62 -2.66 3.85
C SER A 81 -17.20 -3.28 2.52
N HIS A 82 -16.09 -2.81 1.94
CA HIS A 82 -15.59 -3.27 0.64
C HIS A 82 -14.07 -3.17 0.50
N SER A 83 -13.45 -2.03 0.82
CA SER A 83 -11.99 -1.83 0.71
C SER A 83 -11.53 -0.62 1.49
N ILE A 84 -10.31 -0.67 2.03
CA ILE A 84 -9.64 0.43 2.72
C ILE A 84 -8.15 0.44 2.35
N PHE A 85 -7.56 1.62 2.23
CA PHE A 85 -6.14 1.82 1.90
C PHE A 85 -5.39 2.49 3.04
N GLY A 86 -4.08 2.29 3.12
CA GLY A 86 -3.25 3.01 4.08
C GLY A 86 -3.26 4.52 3.85
N HIS A 87 -3.11 5.28 4.93
CA HIS A 87 -3.12 6.75 4.91
C HIS A 87 -1.74 7.32 5.23
N GLU A 88 -1.11 7.99 4.27
CA GLU A 88 0.18 8.62 4.48
C GLU A 88 0.03 10.09 4.88
N LEU A 89 0.82 10.48 5.90
CA LEU A 89 1.09 11.86 6.28
C LEU A 89 2.50 12.22 5.82
N TRP A 90 2.63 12.58 4.55
CA TRP A 90 3.93 12.82 3.94
C TRP A 90 4.44 14.23 4.27
N LEU A 91 5.35 14.32 5.24
CA LEU A 91 6.04 15.57 5.56
C LEU A 91 7.10 15.91 4.51
N GLN A 92 7.03 17.12 3.99
CA GLN A 92 7.99 17.67 3.04
C GLN A 92 8.11 19.19 3.16
N ARG A 93 9.12 19.78 2.50
CA ARG A 93 9.20 21.23 2.31
C ARG A 93 8.50 21.63 1.01
N GLY A 94 7.54 22.55 1.11
CA GLY A 94 6.86 23.15 -0.03
C GLY A 94 7.78 24.07 -0.85
N LYS A 95 7.27 24.61 -1.96
CA LYS A 95 8.04 25.50 -2.85
C LYS A 95 8.56 26.77 -2.16
N SER A 96 7.90 27.21 -1.10
CA SER A 96 8.30 28.35 -0.26
C SER A 96 9.29 27.98 0.86
N GLY A 97 9.76 26.74 0.92
CA GLY A 97 10.64 26.23 1.98
C GLY A 97 9.94 25.88 3.30
N HIS A 98 8.65 26.18 3.41
CA HIS A 98 7.83 25.91 4.60
C HIS A 98 7.49 24.42 4.68
N LEU A 99 7.34 23.89 5.90
CA LEU A 99 6.89 22.52 6.11
C LEU A 99 5.42 22.37 5.70
N GLU A 100 5.13 21.33 4.93
CA GLU A 100 3.77 20.93 4.56
C GLU A 100 3.60 19.42 4.77
N ILE A 101 2.41 19.03 5.23
CA ILE A 101 2.00 17.62 5.33
C ILE A 101 1.02 17.34 4.21
N ARG A 102 1.35 16.36 3.36
CA ARG A 102 0.42 15.86 2.33
C ARG A 102 -0.27 14.61 2.84
N LYS A 103 -1.61 14.65 2.83
CA LYS A 103 -2.49 13.55 3.22
C LYS A 103 -2.95 12.80 1.97
N GLN A 104 -2.54 11.55 1.81
CA GLN A 104 -2.78 10.79 0.58
C GLN A 104 -2.95 9.29 0.87
N PRO A 105 -3.62 8.53 0.00
CA PRO A 105 -3.61 7.08 0.08
C PRO A 105 -2.25 6.51 -0.35
N HIS A 106 -1.87 5.37 0.22
CA HIS A 106 -0.79 4.52 -0.26
C HIS A 106 -1.22 3.06 -0.36
N ASN A 107 -0.44 2.25 -1.09
CA ASN A 107 -0.72 0.83 -1.32
C ASN A 107 0.14 -0.13 -0.49
N ALA A 108 1.01 0.39 0.38
CA ALA A 108 1.80 -0.44 1.30
C ALA A 108 0.96 -1.14 2.38
N TYR A 109 -0.25 -0.63 2.63
CA TYR A 109 -1.30 -1.31 3.37
C TYR A 109 -2.59 -1.25 2.55
N LEU A 110 -3.28 -2.37 2.42
CA LEU A 110 -4.59 -2.43 1.79
C LEU A 110 -5.38 -3.61 2.34
N MET A 111 -6.68 -3.39 2.55
CA MET A 111 -7.58 -4.44 3.00
C MET A 111 -8.82 -4.45 2.12
N PHE A 112 -9.19 -5.66 1.68
CA PHE A 112 -10.31 -5.88 0.77
C PHE A 112 -11.22 -6.98 1.32
N THR A 113 -12.51 -6.89 1.02
CA THR A 113 -13.47 -7.98 1.22
C THR A 113 -13.95 -8.49 -0.15
N ALA A 114 -14.65 -9.62 -0.15
CA ALA A 114 -15.22 -10.19 -1.38
C ALA A 114 -16.27 -9.29 -2.06
N THR A 115 -16.80 -8.29 -1.36
CA THR A 115 -17.76 -7.31 -1.88
C THR A 115 -17.10 -6.13 -2.58
N SER A 116 -15.76 -6.08 -2.65
CA SER A 116 -15.04 -4.95 -3.24
C SER A 116 -15.32 -4.75 -4.73
N PRO A 117 -15.93 -3.61 -5.13
CA PRO A 117 -15.95 -3.24 -6.55
C PRO A 117 -14.59 -2.70 -7.01
N VAL A 118 -13.73 -2.31 -6.06
CA VAL A 118 -12.46 -1.62 -6.31
C VAL A 118 -11.37 -2.60 -6.71
N LEU A 119 -11.33 -3.80 -6.14
CA LEU A 119 -10.23 -4.76 -6.37
C LEU A 119 -10.10 -5.16 -7.85
N ASP A 120 -11.16 -5.68 -8.46
CA ASP A 120 -11.11 -6.09 -9.87
C ASP A 120 -10.98 -4.88 -10.80
N PHE A 121 -11.54 -3.73 -10.43
CA PHE A 121 -11.33 -2.48 -11.16
C PHE A 121 -9.86 -2.05 -11.17
N LEU A 122 -9.17 -2.12 -10.03
CA LEU A 122 -7.75 -1.79 -9.93
C LEU A 122 -6.91 -2.77 -10.75
N ILE A 123 -7.17 -4.07 -10.65
CA ILE A 123 -6.47 -5.09 -11.46
C ILE A 123 -6.61 -4.78 -12.95
N HIS A 124 -7.84 -4.58 -13.42
CA HIS A 124 -8.11 -4.23 -14.81
C HIS A 124 -7.41 -2.93 -15.23
N THR A 125 -7.45 -1.91 -14.37
CA THR A 125 -6.87 -0.59 -14.67
C THR A 125 -5.34 -0.65 -14.73
N VAL A 126 -4.69 -1.36 -13.80
CA VAL A 126 -3.24 -1.58 -13.78
C VAL A 126 -2.80 -2.28 -15.07
N GLU A 127 -3.47 -3.38 -15.43
CA GLU A 127 -3.18 -4.11 -16.66
C GLU A 127 -3.37 -3.23 -17.90
N SER A 128 -4.49 -2.50 -17.98
CA SER A 128 -4.80 -1.60 -19.11
C SER A 128 -3.80 -0.45 -19.27
N ILE A 129 -3.33 0.14 -18.16
CA ILE A 129 -2.31 1.19 -18.18
C ILE A 129 -0.98 0.60 -18.67
N ILE A 130 -0.51 -0.49 -18.07
CA ILE A 130 0.77 -1.09 -18.44
C ILE A 130 0.74 -1.63 -19.87
N HIS A 131 -0.38 -2.20 -20.33
CA HIS A 131 -0.51 -2.68 -21.70
C HIS A 131 -0.29 -1.55 -22.71
N ARG A 132 -0.84 -0.35 -22.48
CA ARG A 132 -0.71 0.82 -23.37
C ARG A 132 0.57 1.62 -23.19
N ALA A 133 1.18 1.56 -22.01
CA ALA A 133 2.36 2.36 -21.70
C ALA A 133 3.54 2.02 -22.63
N ASP A 134 4.28 3.03 -23.04
CA ASP A 134 5.56 2.86 -23.72
C ASP A 134 6.57 2.24 -22.73
N PRO A 135 7.15 1.06 -23.02
CA PRO A 135 8.17 0.43 -22.18
C PRO A 135 9.28 1.39 -21.75
N GLU A 136 9.71 2.33 -22.59
CA GLU A 136 10.82 3.24 -22.27
C GLU A 136 10.43 4.34 -21.26
N HIS A 137 9.12 4.57 -21.05
CA HIS A 137 8.61 5.71 -20.30
C HIS A 137 7.67 5.33 -19.14
N ILE A 138 7.82 4.15 -18.54
CA ILE A 138 7.02 3.73 -17.38
C ILE A 138 7.68 4.20 -16.07
N ALA A 139 7.02 5.13 -15.38
CA ALA A 139 7.46 5.59 -14.07
C ALA A 139 7.23 4.52 -12.97
N PRO A 140 8.16 4.34 -12.00
CA PRO A 140 8.07 3.30 -10.97
C PRO A 140 6.80 3.29 -10.11
N GLN A 141 6.14 4.44 -9.94
CA GLN A 141 4.95 4.59 -9.09
C GLN A 141 3.65 4.72 -9.89
N MET A 142 3.71 4.49 -11.21
CA MET A 142 2.62 4.83 -12.14
C MET A 142 1.29 4.14 -11.80
N VAL A 143 1.35 2.87 -11.40
CA VAL A 143 0.16 2.02 -11.23
C VAL A 143 -0.12 1.60 -9.78
N GLY A 144 0.76 1.94 -8.84
CA GLY A 144 0.53 1.85 -7.40
C GLY A 144 0.09 3.21 -6.82
N PRO A 145 0.96 3.89 -6.02
CA PRO A 145 0.57 5.11 -5.31
C PRO A 145 0.02 6.23 -6.19
N LYS A 146 0.59 6.48 -7.38
CA LYS A 146 0.13 7.58 -8.24
C LYS A 146 -1.28 7.32 -8.79
N LEU A 147 -1.58 6.07 -9.13
CA LEU A 147 -2.91 5.67 -9.57
C LEU A 147 -3.93 5.83 -8.43
N LEU A 148 -3.63 5.30 -7.24
CA LEU A 148 -4.52 5.44 -6.09
C LEU A 148 -4.79 6.90 -5.74
N LYS A 149 -3.75 7.73 -5.72
CA LYS A 149 -3.87 9.18 -5.48
C LYS A 149 -4.79 9.83 -6.50
N ALA A 150 -4.62 9.52 -7.79
CA ALA A 150 -5.47 10.07 -8.84
C ALA A 150 -6.93 9.62 -8.69
N LEU A 151 -7.17 8.32 -8.48
CA LEU A 151 -8.52 7.78 -8.31
C LEU A 151 -9.22 8.32 -7.06
N ASN A 152 -8.47 8.50 -5.97
CA ASN A 152 -9.02 9.00 -4.71
C ASN A 152 -9.59 10.42 -4.84
N THR A 153 -9.10 11.23 -5.78
CA THR A 153 -9.68 12.57 -6.05
C THR A 153 -11.11 12.50 -6.60
N PHE A 154 -11.53 11.35 -7.15
CA PHE A 154 -12.86 11.15 -7.71
C PHE A 154 -13.73 10.22 -6.89
N ALA A 155 -13.13 9.18 -6.28
CA ALA A 155 -13.85 8.09 -5.64
C ALA A 155 -13.91 8.16 -4.11
N GLU A 156 -13.13 9.05 -3.48
CA GLU A 156 -13.06 9.20 -2.01
C GLU A 156 -12.96 7.86 -1.28
N PHE A 157 -11.82 7.18 -1.41
CA PHE A 157 -11.61 5.88 -0.78
C PHE A 157 -11.58 5.99 0.75
N ASP A 158 -12.06 4.95 1.43
CA ASP A 158 -11.83 4.76 2.85
C ASP A 158 -10.33 4.60 3.14
N LEU A 159 -9.84 5.29 4.17
CA LEU A 159 -8.43 5.31 4.55
C LEU A 159 -8.22 4.82 5.99
N GLU A 160 -7.22 3.96 6.19
CA GLU A 160 -6.79 3.45 7.49
C GLU A 160 -5.70 4.37 8.06
N HIS A 161 -6.10 5.23 8.99
CA HIS A 161 -5.21 6.22 9.61
C HIS A 161 -4.15 5.59 10.52
N ALA A 162 -4.39 4.39 11.04
CA ALA A 162 -3.41 3.67 11.84
C ALA A 162 -2.30 3.02 10.99
N ALA A 163 -2.51 2.85 9.68
CA ALA A 163 -1.55 2.31 8.75
C ALA A 163 -0.95 3.43 7.89
N GLY A 164 0.14 4.02 8.38
CA GLY A 164 0.84 5.11 7.71
C GLY A 164 2.19 4.74 7.11
N ALA A 165 2.65 5.56 6.16
CA ALA A 165 4.01 5.52 5.62
C ALA A 165 4.86 6.66 6.19
N THR A 166 6.08 6.35 6.62
CA THR A 166 7.01 7.31 7.20
C THR A 166 7.81 8.01 6.10
N SER A 167 7.74 9.34 6.01
CA SER A 167 8.57 10.09 5.06
C SER A 167 10.05 10.13 5.54
N PRO A 168 11.03 10.24 4.63
CA PRO A 168 12.45 10.32 5.01
C PRO A 168 12.76 11.44 6.00
N MET A 169 12.07 12.58 5.88
CA MET A 169 12.22 13.72 6.78
C MET A 169 11.72 13.41 8.20
N LEU A 170 10.58 12.72 8.31
CA LEU A 170 10.08 12.29 9.60
C LEU A 170 10.99 11.22 10.22
N LEU A 171 11.49 10.29 9.41
CA LEU A 171 12.43 9.26 9.88
C LEU A 171 13.72 9.89 10.43
N ASP A 172 14.31 10.83 9.70
CA ASP A 172 15.51 11.55 10.15
C ASP A 172 15.25 12.35 11.43
N ALA A 173 14.11 13.03 11.52
CA ALA A 173 13.69 13.75 12.73
C ALA A 173 13.54 12.81 13.94
N LEU A 174 12.97 11.62 13.75
CA LEU A 174 12.86 10.61 14.81
C LEU A 174 14.23 10.10 15.27
N LEU A 175 15.17 9.90 14.34
CA LEU A 175 16.54 9.43 14.64
C LEU A 175 17.37 10.50 15.36
N THR A 176 17.17 11.77 15.01
CA THR A 176 17.92 12.91 15.56
C THR A 176 17.26 13.53 16.80
N GLY A 177 16.03 13.14 17.13
CA GLY A 177 15.27 13.71 18.24
C GLY A 177 14.76 15.13 17.95
N ASP A 178 14.54 15.48 16.69
CA ASP A 178 14.03 16.79 16.28
C ASP A 178 12.56 16.95 16.73
N SER A 179 12.40 17.61 17.88
CA SER A 179 11.09 17.88 18.47
C SER A 179 10.25 18.87 17.67
N GLU A 180 10.87 19.75 16.87
CA GLU A 180 10.16 20.72 16.05
C GLU A 180 9.38 19.98 14.97
N ILE A 181 10.04 19.05 14.26
CA ILE A 181 9.41 18.25 13.21
C ILE A 181 8.41 17.24 13.78
N THR A 182 8.76 16.54 14.85
CA THR A 182 7.86 15.51 15.43
C THR A 182 6.62 16.12 16.09
N SER A 183 6.64 17.40 16.46
CA SER A 183 5.46 18.10 16.98
C SER A 183 4.30 18.19 15.98
N TYR A 184 4.59 18.17 14.67
CA TYR A 184 3.58 18.17 13.61
C TYR A 184 2.74 16.88 13.55
N PHE A 185 3.14 15.83 14.26
CA PHE A 185 2.51 14.51 14.29
C PHE A 185 1.90 14.16 15.65
N LYS A 186 1.99 15.06 16.64
CA LYS A 186 1.34 14.91 17.94
C LYS A 186 -0.03 15.58 17.86
N GLU A 187 -1.07 14.81 17.54
CA GLU A 187 -2.47 15.18 17.83
C GLU A 187 -2.88 14.64 19.21
#